data_AF-A0A3P5X1V4-F1
#
_entry.id   AF-A0A3P5X1V4-F1
#
_cell.length_a   1.000
_cell.length_b   1.000
_cell.length_c   1.000
_cell.angle_alpha   90.00
_cell.angle_beta   90.00
_cell.angle_gamma   90.00
#
_symmetry.space_group_name_H-M   'P 1'
#
loop_
_entity.id
_entity.type
_entity.pdbx_description
1 polymer ?
#
loop_
_entity_poly.entity_id
_entity_poly.type
_entity_poly.pdbx_seq_one_letter_code
_entity_poly.pdbx_strand_id
1 'polypeptide(L)'
;MICSRVMKKIVFILAYAFAALAIFSYGKVTESDNLAIALSGQYAKKMTDASEKLEELDTAVKKTLLFNETDGSEKAREDIWRLSSDIKNSVASLPLDPSFSTSWMNYLGRLGNYAKGSDRDGDYEEYHKVMSQASKNLDELASEWQVATAGMVSGKLSIKDWNKRLDSAHSEHDWSGMGTAVKQYTESDFPLTASESDSMKKKELRNLEDPKVTSDEAVDRFKKFFPSVSNDIIGVEKSKPGSPYPFYHIRFSENQTIGYIDITEKGGHILSYLAERPFGKESLPFEEIKKKTEKFLLEADYKDVVFEEARENHTAWHLVYVRVEPEYDAKVFSDVIHLKVAKDNAGVIGLDASEYIRKENTKKQEIKKVDWKSFFHSNVKIMKNELAYVENDRLEQRLSHYLTVTNEENGKIGTYAVIVDTETSEVIKTEKL
;
A
#
# COMPACT_ATOMS: atom_id res chain seq x y z
N MET A 1 27.39 -22.38 -75.89
CA MET A 1 27.72 -21.31 -74.92
C MET A 1 26.48 -20.63 -74.30
N ILE A 2 25.34 -20.52 -75.00
CA ILE A 2 24.12 -19.84 -74.53
C ILE A 2 23.43 -20.58 -73.35
N CYS A 3 23.39 -21.92 -73.38
CA CYS A 3 22.73 -22.74 -72.35
C CYS A 3 23.38 -22.61 -70.95
N SER A 4 24.71 -22.49 -70.88
CA SER A 4 25.48 -22.26 -69.63
C SER A 4 25.18 -20.89 -69.00
N ARG A 5 24.94 -19.86 -69.81
CA ARG A 5 24.66 -18.50 -69.32
C ARG A 5 23.24 -18.36 -68.76
N VAL A 6 22.27 -19.06 -69.35
CA VAL A 6 20.88 -19.13 -68.85
C VAL A 6 20.80 -19.94 -67.56
N MET A 7 21.51 -21.07 -67.49
CA MET A 7 21.55 -21.91 -66.29
C MET A 7 22.18 -21.19 -65.09
N LYS A 8 23.26 -20.41 -65.29
CA LYS A 8 23.82 -19.56 -64.24
C LYS A 8 22.82 -18.51 -63.75
N LYS A 9 22.06 -17.86 -64.64
CA LYS A 9 21.03 -16.87 -64.26
C LYS A 9 19.90 -17.50 -63.42
N ILE A 10 19.45 -18.70 -63.76
CA ILE A 10 18.42 -19.42 -63.01
C ILE A 10 18.92 -19.79 -61.61
N VAL A 11 20.17 -20.27 -61.49
CA VAL A 11 20.79 -20.57 -60.19
C VAL A 11 20.91 -19.32 -59.31
N PHE A 12 21.30 -18.18 -59.88
CA PHE A 12 21.35 -16.91 -59.13
C PHE A 12 19.97 -16.45 -58.64
N ILE A 13 18.92 -16.60 -59.46
CA ILE A 13 17.54 -16.24 -59.07
C ILE A 13 17.03 -17.16 -57.95
N LEU A 14 17.29 -18.47 -58.04
CA LEU A 14 16.93 -19.43 -57.00
C LEU A 14 17.67 -19.17 -55.69
N ALA A 15 18.96 -18.87 -55.74
CA ALA A 15 19.75 -18.52 -54.57
C ALA A 15 19.22 -17.23 -53.89
N TYR A 16 18.84 -16.23 -54.70
CA TYR A 16 18.23 -15.00 -54.19
C TYR A 16 16.85 -15.24 -53.57
N ALA A 17 15.99 -16.04 -54.21
CA ALA A 17 14.69 -16.40 -53.66
C ALA A 17 14.81 -17.19 -52.35
N PHE A 18 15.78 -18.11 -52.26
CA PHE A 18 16.07 -18.84 -51.04
C PHE A 18 16.57 -17.93 -49.91
N ALA A 19 17.49 -17.01 -50.22
CA ALA A 19 17.96 -16.02 -49.25
C ALA A 19 16.83 -15.09 -48.76
N ALA A 20 15.96 -14.63 -49.66
CA ALA A 20 14.80 -13.81 -49.31
C ALA A 20 13.81 -14.57 -48.42
N LEU A 21 13.52 -15.84 -48.71
CA LEU A 21 12.67 -16.70 -47.88
C LEU A 21 13.29 -16.99 -46.51
N ALA A 22 14.61 -17.21 -46.46
CA ALA A 22 15.32 -17.43 -45.19
C ALA A 22 15.28 -16.19 -44.29
N ILE A 23 15.49 -14.98 -44.85
CA ILE A 23 15.39 -13.71 -44.12
C ILE A 23 13.95 -13.46 -43.65
N PHE A 24 12.96 -13.67 -44.52
CA PHE A 24 11.55 -13.51 -44.17
C PHE A 24 11.12 -14.50 -43.07
N SER A 25 11.54 -15.77 -43.19
CA SER A 25 11.29 -16.81 -42.19
C SER A 25 11.92 -16.46 -40.85
N TYR A 26 13.19 -16.03 -40.84
CA TYR A 26 13.87 -15.59 -39.62
C TYR A 26 13.19 -14.38 -38.97
N GLY A 27 12.77 -13.40 -39.78
CA GLY A 27 12.00 -12.25 -39.32
C GLY A 27 10.67 -12.66 -38.69
N LYS A 28 9.96 -13.61 -39.31
CA LYS A 28 8.69 -14.13 -38.79
C LYS A 28 8.83 -14.91 -37.49
N VAL A 29 9.88 -15.72 -37.35
CA VAL A 29 10.18 -16.43 -36.08
C VAL A 29 10.49 -15.42 -34.98
N THR A 30 11.33 -14.43 -35.25
CA THR A 30 11.69 -13.40 -34.27
C THR A 30 10.49 -12.54 -33.86
N GLU A 31 9.64 -12.16 -34.81
CA GLU A 31 8.38 -11.44 -34.55
C GLU A 31 7.43 -12.28 -33.68
N SER A 32 7.32 -13.58 -33.97
CA SER A 32 6.53 -14.53 -33.19
C SER A 32 7.05 -14.69 -31.75
N ASP A 33 8.37 -14.78 -31.56
CA ASP A 33 8.98 -14.92 -30.24
C ASP A 33 8.82 -13.64 -29.42
N ASN A 34 9.02 -12.47 -30.03
CA ASN A 34 8.80 -11.18 -29.39
C ASN A 34 7.32 -10.99 -28.99
N LEU A 35 6.39 -11.39 -29.85
CA LEU A 35 4.96 -11.36 -29.56
C LEU A 35 4.61 -12.32 -28.41
N ALA A 36 5.18 -13.52 -28.39
CA ALA A 36 4.98 -14.49 -27.32
C ALA A 36 5.50 -13.97 -25.96
N ILE A 37 6.65 -13.30 -25.94
CA ILE A 37 7.19 -12.65 -24.74
C ILE A 37 6.26 -11.52 -24.27
N ALA A 38 5.84 -10.64 -25.18
CA ALA A 38 4.94 -9.54 -24.86
C ALA A 38 3.59 -10.03 -24.30
N LEU A 39 3.00 -11.06 -24.92
CA LEU A 39 1.77 -11.71 -24.44
C LEU A 39 1.98 -12.40 -23.09
N SER A 40 3.12 -13.05 -22.87
CA SER A 40 3.44 -13.69 -21.58
C SER A 40 3.48 -12.64 -20.46
N GLY A 41 4.13 -11.49 -20.70
CA GLY A 41 4.16 -10.38 -19.75
C GLY A 41 2.78 -9.78 -19.49
N GLN A 42 1.95 -9.63 -20.53
CA GLN A 42 0.58 -9.14 -20.38
C GLN A 42 -0.29 -10.08 -19.53
N TYR A 43 -0.20 -11.39 -19.74
CA TYR A 43 -0.94 -12.36 -18.93
C TYR A 43 -0.41 -12.49 -17.52
N ALA A 44 0.91 -12.49 -17.33
CA ALA A 44 1.52 -12.48 -16.00
C ALA A 44 1.03 -11.28 -15.19
N LYS A 45 1.02 -10.07 -15.79
CA LYS A 45 0.45 -8.88 -15.15
C LYS A 45 -1.01 -9.06 -14.76
N LYS A 46 -1.87 -9.49 -15.70
CA LYS A 46 -3.30 -9.73 -15.41
C LYS A 46 -3.53 -10.78 -14.33
N MET A 47 -2.65 -11.79 -14.24
CA MET A 47 -2.70 -12.81 -13.19
C MET A 47 -2.33 -12.22 -11.82
N THR A 48 -1.28 -11.40 -11.76
CA THR A 48 -0.91 -10.64 -10.54
C THR A 48 -2.04 -9.70 -10.11
N ASP A 49 -2.58 -8.90 -11.03
CA ASP A 49 -3.69 -7.98 -10.75
C ASP A 49 -4.93 -8.72 -10.21
N ALA A 50 -5.18 -9.96 -10.66
CA ALA A 50 -6.27 -10.79 -10.15
C ALA A 50 -5.95 -11.41 -8.77
N SER A 51 -4.70 -11.78 -8.50
CA SER A 51 -4.26 -12.23 -7.17
C SER A 51 -4.47 -11.15 -6.11
N GLU A 52 -4.03 -9.92 -6.40
CA GLU A 52 -4.19 -8.76 -5.50
C GLU A 52 -5.67 -8.51 -5.20
N LYS A 53 -6.52 -8.45 -6.24
CA LYS A 53 -7.96 -8.25 -6.06
C LYS A 53 -8.65 -9.39 -5.31
N LEU A 54 -8.16 -10.62 -5.44
CA LEU A 54 -8.69 -11.77 -4.71
C LEU A 54 -8.38 -11.66 -3.21
N GLU A 55 -7.19 -11.18 -2.84
CA GLU A 55 -6.84 -10.87 -1.45
C GLU A 55 -7.67 -9.71 -0.89
N GLU A 56 -7.86 -8.65 -1.69
CA GLU A 56 -8.77 -7.55 -1.34
C GLU A 56 -10.21 -8.05 -1.13
N LEU A 57 -10.68 -8.96 -1.99
CA LEU A 57 -12.03 -9.54 -1.89
C LEU A 57 -12.18 -10.37 -0.61
N ASP A 58 -11.22 -11.23 -0.30
CA ASP A 58 -11.22 -11.99 0.97
C ASP A 58 -11.19 -11.06 2.18
N THR A 59 -10.39 -9.99 2.13
CA THR A 59 -10.36 -8.98 3.18
C THR A 59 -11.71 -8.29 3.33
N ALA A 60 -12.38 -7.91 2.23
CA ALA A 60 -13.71 -7.32 2.28
C ALA A 60 -14.75 -8.28 2.88
N VAL A 61 -14.71 -9.57 2.51
CA VAL A 61 -15.54 -10.61 3.14
C VAL A 61 -15.28 -10.69 4.64
N LYS A 62 -14.03 -10.74 5.08
CA LYS A 62 -13.67 -10.78 6.51
C LYS A 62 -14.15 -9.55 7.28
N LYS A 63 -14.10 -8.36 6.68
CA LYS A 63 -14.66 -7.14 7.30
C LYS A 63 -16.15 -7.24 7.55
N THR A 64 -16.91 -7.89 6.67
CA THR A 64 -18.35 -8.12 6.91
C THR A 64 -18.64 -9.03 8.10
N LEU A 65 -17.68 -9.85 8.53
CA LEU A 65 -17.80 -10.72 9.70
C LEU A 65 -17.61 -9.98 11.04
N LEU A 66 -17.26 -8.69 11.00
CA LEU A 66 -17.03 -7.91 12.21
C LEU A 66 -18.32 -7.31 12.77
N PHE A 67 -19.28 -6.93 11.92
CA PHE A 67 -20.42 -6.08 12.30
C PHE A 67 -21.74 -6.85 12.29
N ASN A 68 -22.62 -6.54 13.25
CA ASN A 68 -24.03 -6.95 13.17
C ASN A 68 -24.89 -5.91 12.45
N GLU A 69 -24.63 -4.60 12.63
CA GLU A 69 -25.46 -3.55 12.03
C GLU A 69 -25.10 -3.31 10.55
N THR A 70 -26.09 -2.99 9.71
CA THR A 70 -25.97 -2.93 8.25
C THR A 70 -24.93 -1.92 7.78
N ASP A 71 -24.94 -0.73 8.37
CA ASP A 71 -24.15 0.43 7.92
C ASP A 71 -22.65 0.17 8.06
N GLY A 72 -22.22 -0.56 9.10
CA GLY A 72 -20.81 -0.92 9.31
C GLY A 72 -20.24 -1.88 8.27
N SER A 73 -21.11 -2.61 7.57
CA SER A 73 -20.74 -3.61 6.55
C SER A 73 -21.08 -3.19 5.12
N GLU A 74 -21.80 -2.09 4.90
CA GLU A 74 -22.28 -1.65 3.59
C GLU A 74 -21.13 -1.44 2.60
N LYS A 75 -20.12 -0.66 3.00
CA LYS A 75 -18.92 -0.42 2.18
C LYS A 75 -18.19 -1.72 1.82
N ALA A 76 -18.06 -2.64 2.79
CA ALA A 76 -17.46 -3.94 2.55
C ALA A 76 -18.29 -4.81 1.58
N ARG A 77 -19.63 -4.72 1.62
CA ARG A 77 -20.53 -5.38 0.67
C ARG A 77 -20.40 -4.83 -0.74
N GLU A 78 -20.31 -3.51 -0.88
CA GLU A 78 -20.08 -2.85 -2.15
C GLU A 78 -18.71 -3.25 -2.73
N ASP A 79 -17.67 -3.30 -1.90
CA ASP A 79 -16.35 -3.79 -2.29
C ASP A 79 -16.42 -5.25 -2.75
N ILE A 80 -17.12 -6.14 -2.05
CA ILE A 80 -17.31 -7.52 -2.48
C ILE A 80 -17.96 -7.58 -3.86
N TRP A 81 -19.01 -6.79 -4.10
CA TRP A 81 -19.69 -6.75 -5.41
C TRP A 81 -18.77 -6.25 -6.53
N ARG A 82 -18.07 -5.13 -6.29
CA ARG A 82 -17.14 -4.51 -7.23
C ARG A 82 -15.95 -5.43 -7.53
N LEU A 83 -15.24 -5.89 -6.51
CA LEU A 83 -14.05 -6.75 -6.63
C LEU A 83 -14.40 -8.09 -7.30
N SER A 84 -15.54 -8.70 -6.95
CA SER A 84 -16.01 -9.90 -7.63
C SER A 84 -16.23 -9.66 -9.13
N SER A 85 -16.75 -8.50 -9.53
CA SER A 85 -16.90 -8.12 -10.93
C SER A 85 -15.54 -7.88 -11.61
N ASP A 86 -14.62 -7.19 -10.94
CA ASP A 86 -13.29 -6.89 -11.48
C ASP A 86 -12.45 -8.16 -11.70
N ILE A 87 -12.48 -9.10 -10.75
CA ILE A 87 -11.79 -10.39 -10.86
C ILE A 87 -12.38 -11.18 -12.04
N LYS A 88 -13.72 -11.22 -12.18
CA LYS A 88 -14.37 -11.88 -13.33
C LYS A 88 -13.89 -11.32 -14.66
N ASN A 89 -13.76 -10.00 -14.77
CA ASN A 89 -13.25 -9.35 -15.98
C ASN A 89 -11.78 -9.71 -16.26
N SER A 90 -10.94 -9.76 -15.23
CA SER A 90 -9.55 -10.22 -15.36
C SER A 90 -9.50 -11.67 -15.84
N VAL A 91 -10.21 -12.57 -15.16
CA VAL A 91 -10.27 -14.02 -15.43
C VAL A 91 -10.80 -14.33 -16.83
N ALA A 92 -11.84 -13.63 -17.29
CA ALA A 92 -12.42 -13.83 -18.62
C ALA A 92 -11.43 -13.53 -19.77
N SER A 93 -10.39 -12.75 -19.50
CA SER A 93 -9.39 -12.35 -20.50
C SER A 93 -8.11 -13.17 -20.45
N LEU A 94 -8.04 -14.18 -19.58
CA LEU A 94 -6.90 -15.05 -19.41
C LEU A 94 -7.10 -16.38 -20.14
N PRO A 95 -6.02 -16.94 -20.72
CA PRO A 95 -6.05 -18.25 -21.36
C PRO A 95 -6.03 -19.32 -20.25
N LEU A 96 -7.16 -19.53 -19.57
CA LEU A 96 -7.32 -20.53 -18.53
C LEU A 96 -8.14 -21.71 -19.04
N ASP A 97 -8.13 -22.81 -18.28
CA ASP A 97 -9.07 -23.89 -18.50
C ASP A 97 -10.52 -23.35 -18.44
N PRO A 98 -11.36 -23.62 -19.46
CA PRO A 98 -12.72 -23.10 -19.50
C PRO A 98 -13.61 -23.57 -18.33
N SER A 99 -13.40 -24.78 -17.81
CA SER A 99 -14.20 -25.32 -16.71
C SER A 99 -13.81 -24.67 -15.37
N PHE A 100 -12.52 -24.44 -15.16
CA PHE A 100 -11.97 -23.68 -14.03
C PHE A 100 -12.48 -22.23 -14.04
N SER A 101 -12.32 -21.53 -15.17
CA SER A 101 -12.78 -20.15 -15.35
C SER A 101 -14.28 -20.00 -15.14
N THR A 102 -15.08 -20.93 -15.68
CA THR A 102 -16.55 -20.92 -15.51
C THR A 102 -16.97 -21.07 -14.05
N SER A 103 -16.33 -21.99 -13.31
CA SER A 103 -16.63 -22.25 -11.90
C SER A 103 -16.34 -21.01 -11.03
N TRP A 104 -15.18 -20.39 -11.25
CA TRP A 104 -14.78 -19.13 -10.61
C TRP A 104 -15.75 -17.99 -10.89
N MET A 105 -16.08 -17.76 -12.17
CA MET A 105 -16.97 -16.67 -12.57
C MET A 105 -18.37 -16.81 -11.98
N ASN A 106 -18.87 -18.05 -11.88
CA ASN A 106 -20.16 -18.35 -11.26
C ASN A 106 -20.13 -18.11 -9.75
N TYR A 107 -19.08 -18.57 -9.07
CA TYR A 107 -18.90 -18.37 -7.64
C TYR A 107 -18.81 -16.87 -7.29
N LEU A 108 -17.90 -16.14 -7.93
CA LEU A 108 -17.74 -14.69 -7.75
C LEU A 108 -19.02 -13.93 -8.09
N GLY A 109 -19.73 -14.34 -9.14
CA GLY A 109 -21.02 -13.76 -9.50
C GLY A 109 -22.07 -13.94 -8.40
N ARG A 110 -22.16 -15.12 -7.80
CA ARG A 110 -23.08 -15.40 -6.68
C ARG A 110 -22.68 -14.63 -5.43
N LEU A 111 -21.40 -14.62 -5.09
CA LEU A 111 -20.86 -13.89 -3.93
C LEU A 111 -21.14 -12.39 -4.04
N GLY A 112 -20.81 -11.77 -5.17
CA GLY A 112 -21.07 -10.35 -5.40
C GLY A 112 -22.57 -10.01 -5.39
N ASN A 113 -23.41 -10.85 -5.99
CA ASN A 113 -24.87 -10.65 -5.97
C ASN A 113 -25.46 -10.83 -4.55
N TYR A 114 -24.92 -11.76 -3.77
CA TYR A 114 -25.35 -12.00 -2.39
C TYR A 114 -24.95 -10.81 -1.48
N ALA A 115 -23.73 -10.29 -1.66
CA ALA A 115 -23.28 -9.09 -0.95
C ALA A 115 -24.11 -7.85 -1.29
N LYS A 116 -24.47 -7.64 -2.57
CA LYS A 116 -25.30 -6.51 -3.01
C LYS A 116 -26.78 -6.66 -2.66
N GLY A 117 -27.30 -7.89 -2.62
CA GLY A 117 -28.73 -8.18 -2.49
C GLY A 117 -29.25 -8.30 -1.05
N SER A 118 -28.41 -8.08 -0.05
CA SER A 118 -28.71 -8.29 1.37
C SER A 118 -29.30 -7.04 2.04
N ASP A 119 -30.33 -6.49 1.40
CA ASP A 119 -31.25 -5.49 1.98
C ASP A 119 -32.49 -6.20 2.59
N ARG A 120 -32.29 -7.40 3.14
CA ARG A 120 -33.38 -8.29 3.58
C ARG A 120 -33.27 -8.59 5.07
N ASP A 121 -34.19 -7.98 5.82
CA ASP A 121 -34.69 -8.38 7.14
C ASP A 121 -33.72 -9.18 8.01
N GLY A 122 -32.84 -8.48 8.74
CA GLY A 122 -32.42 -8.83 10.11
C GLY A 122 -31.77 -10.20 10.39
N ASP A 123 -31.54 -11.08 9.42
CA ASP A 123 -30.89 -12.39 9.63
C ASP A 123 -29.38 -12.28 9.44
N TYR A 124 -28.74 -11.64 10.41
CA TYR A 124 -27.29 -11.45 10.47
C TYR A 124 -26.55 -12.78 10.67
N GLU A 125 -27.18 -13.77 11.29
CA GLU A 125 -26.59 -15.08 11.53
C GLU A 125 -26.45 -15.86 10.21
N GLU A 126 -27.47 -15.87 9.36
CA GLU A 126 -27.41 -16.50 8.04
C GLU A 126 -26.37 -15.80 7.16
N TYR A 127 -26.37 -14.47 7.14
CA TYR A 127 -25.40 -13.70 6.36
C TYR A 127 -23.96 -13.98 6.80
N HIS A 128 -23.69 -13.95 8.11
CA HIS A 128 -22.36 -14.24 8.65
C HIS A 128 -21.94 -15.68 8.34
N LYS A 129 -22.86 -16.65 8.40
CA LYS A 129 -22.59 -18.04 8.02
C LYS A 129 -22.18 -18.16 6.56
N VAL A 130 -22.91 -17.48 5.65
CA VAL A 130 -22.59 -17.46 4.22
C VAL A 130 -21.24 -16.79 3.98
N MET A 131 -20.96 -15.65 4.61
CA MET A 131 -19.69 -14.93 4.45
C MET A 131 -18.51 -15.68 5.08
N SER A 132 -18.71 -16.38 6.19
CA SER A 132 -17.68 -17.23 6.79
C SER A 132 -17.33 -18.40 5.86
N GLN A 133 -18.34 -19.04 5.26
CA GLN A 133 -18.10 -20.05 4.24
C GLN A 133 -17.45 -19.43 2.99
N ALA A 134 -17.83 -18.20 2.62
CA ALA A 134 -17.27 -17.52 1.48
C ALA A 134 -15.78 -17.24 1.65
N SER A 135 -15.36 -16.80 2.83
CA SER A 135 -13.94 -16.61 3.15
C SER A 135 -13.15 -17.92 3.07
N LYS A 136 -13.68 -19.04 3.59
CA LYS A 136 -13.04 -20.36 3.43
C LYS A 136 -12.85 -20.75 1.98
N ASN A 137 -13.90 -20.60 1.18
CA ASN A 137 -13.83 -20.89 -0.25
C ASN A 137 -12.84 -19.93 -0.96
N LEU A 138 -12.76 -18.67 -0.56
CA LEU A 138 -11.79 -17.71 -1.12
C LEU A 138 -10.35 -18.07 -0.76
N ASP A 139 -10.08 -18.56 0.45
CA ASP A 139 -8.77 -19.09 0.84
C ASP A 139 -8.38 -20.28 -0.06
N GLU A 140 -9.32 -21.21 -0.31
CA GLU A 140 -9.12 -22.35 -1.21
C GLU A 140 -8.89 -21.90 -2.67
N LEU A 141 -9.72 -20.99 -3.18
CA LEU A 141 -9.59 -20.41 -4.52
C LEU A 141 -8.25 -19.67 -4.67
N ALA A 142 -7.81 -18.90 -3.68
CA ALA A 142 -6.52 -18.22 -3.72
C ALA A 142 -5.35 -19.21 -3.82
N SER A 143 -5.44 -20.33 -3.08
CA SER A 143 -4.45 -21.41 -3.17
C SER A 143 -4.46 -22.06 -4.56
N GLU A 144 -5.62 -22.41 -5.10
CA GLU A 144 -5.74 -22.99 -6.45
C GLU A 144 -5.19 -22.03 -7.52
N TRP A 145 -5.51 -20.75 -7.41
CA TRP A 145 -5.05 -19.70 -8.32
C TRP A 145 -3.54 -19.52 -8.28
N GLN A 146 -2.95 -19.49 -7.08
CA GLN A 146 -1.51 -19.40 -6.93
C GLN A 146 -0.81 -20.58 -7.60
N VAL A 147 -1.32 -21.81 -7.38
CA VAL A 147 -0.78 -23.02 -8.01
C VAL A 147 -0.92 -22.96 -9.53
N ALA A 148 -2.09 -22.58 -10.02
CA ALA A 148 -2.36 -22.47 -11.45
C ALA A 148 -1.41 -21.44 -12.10
N THR A 149 -1.25 -20.25 -11.51
CA THR A 149 -0.60 -19.11 -12.17
C THR A 149 0.90 -18.96 -11.88
N ALA A 150 1.45 -19.65 -10.88
CA ALA A 150 2.84 -19.48 -10.40
C ALA A 150 3.90 -19.51 -11.51
N GLY A 151 3.76 -20.39 -12.50
CA GLY A 151 4.72 -20.50 -13.61
C GLY A 151 4.78 -19.24 -14.47
N MET A 152 3.62 -18.66 -14.78
CA MET A 152 3.51 -17.45 -15.60
C MET A 152 3.89 -16.20 -14.82
N VAL A 153 3.38 -16.08 -13.58
CA VAL A 153 3.67 -14.93 -12.70
C VAL A 153 5.16 -14.83 -12.37
N SER A 154 5.84 -15.96 -12.15
CA SER A 154 7.30 -15.98 -11.91
C SER A 154 8.16 -15.78 -13.16
N GLY A 155 7.57 -15.65 -14.35
CA GLY A 155 8.28 -15.55 -15.62
C GLY A 155 9.00 -16.84 -16.06
N LYS A 156 8.82 -17.95 -15.32
CA LYS A 156 9.45 -19.25 -15.60
C LYS A 156 8.75 -20.05 -16.70
N LEU A 157 7.55 -19.62 -17.10
CA LEU A 157 6.72 -20.29 -18.08
C LEU A 157 6.30 -19.30 -19.17
N SER A 158 6.58 -19.65 -20.43
CA SER A 158 6.11 -18.88 -21.58
C SER A 158 4.65 -19.20 -21.89
N ILE A 159 3.94 -18.28 -22.56
CA ILE A 159 2.57 -18.54 -23.04
C ILE A 159 2.50 -19.78 -23.97
N LYS A 160 3.58 -20.06 -24.70
CA LYS A 160 3.67 -21.22 -25.58
C LYS A 160 3.69 -22.53 -24.79
N ASP A 161 4.44 -22.57 -23.70
CA ASP A 161 4.54 -23.75 -22.83
C ASP A 161 3.32 -23.89 -21.92
N TRP A 162 2.70 -22.77 -21.54
CA TRP A 162 1.42 -22.72 -20.86
C TRP A 162 0.31 -23.37 -21.70
N ASN A 163 0.16 -22.97 -22.97
CA ASN A 163 -0.86 -23.54 -23.86
C ASN A 163 -0.64 -25.05 -24.05
N LYS A 164 0.61 -25.52 -24.20
CA LYS A 164 0.90 -26.96 -24.27
C LYS A 164 0.47 -27.72 -23.02
N ARG A 165 0.59 -27.10 -21.83
CA ARG A 165 0.12 -27.71 -20.56
C ARG A 165 -1.39 -27.80 -20.51
N LEU A 166 -2.10 -26.75 -20.94
CA LEU A 166 -3.57 -26.77 -21.06
C LEU A 166 -4.05 -27.83 -22.06
N ASP A 167 -3.39 -27.95 -23.20
CA ASP A 167 -3.71 -28.94 -24.22
C ASP A 167 -3.46 -30.38 -23.72
N SER A 168 -2.42 -30.59 -22.91
CA SER A 168 -2.09 -31.89 -22.30
C SER A 168 -3.03 -32.26 -21.14
N ALA A 169 -3.59 -31.25 -20.45
CA ALA A 169 -4.53 -31.42 -19.35
C ALA A 169 -5.94 -31.88 -19.77
N HIS A 170 -6.27 -31.84 -21.07
CA HIS A 170 -7.51 -32.40 -21.60
C HIS A 170 -7.54 -33.95 -21.61
N SER A 171 -6.51 -34.60 -21.06
CA SER A 171 -6.50 -36.04 -20.78
C SER A 171 -6.72 -36.29 -19.28
N GLU A 172 -7.90 -36.82 -18.97
CA GLU A 172 -8.43 -37.25 -17.67
C GLU A 172 -7.39 -37.37 -16.53
N HIS A 173 -7.17 -36.34 -15.70
CA HIS A 173 -6.65 -36.50 -14.34
C HIS A 173 -7.05 -35.37 -13.38
N ASP A 174 -7.25 -35.78 -12.12
CA ASP A 174 -7.62 -35.02 -10.93
C ASP A 174 -6.46 -34.14 -10.43
N TRP A 175 -6.76 -32.88 -10.12
CA TRP A 175 -5.80 -31.84 -9.75
C TRP A 175 -5.38 -31.87 -8.27
N SER A 176 -5.87 -32.85 -7.51
CA SER A 176 -5.58 -33.02 -6.07
C SER A 176 -4.10 -33.20 -5.71
N GLY A 177 -3.23 -33.56 -6.66
CA GLY A 177 -1.80 -33.80 -6.44
C GLY A 177 -0.86 -32.58 -6.55
N MET A 178 -1.37 -31.39 -6.88
CA MET A 178 -0.55 -30.22 -7.20
C MET A 178 -0.12 -29.38 -5.97
N GLY A 179 -0.38 -29.88 -4.76
CA GLY A 179 -0.10 -29.21 -3.48
C GLY A 179 1.32 -29.38 -2.92
N THR A 180 2.27 -30.03 -3.61
CA THR A 180 3.54 -30.46 -2.97
C THR A 180 4.83 -29.93 -3.60
N ALA A 181 4.79 -28.79 -4.31
CA ALA A 181 6.01 -28.25 -4.92
C ALA A 181 6.08 -26.71 -4.97
N VAL A 182 5.97 -26.02 -3.83
CA VAL A 182 6.58 -24.68 -3.68
C VAL A 182 7.05 -24.49 -2.23
N LYS A 183 8.36 -24.64 -2.00
CA LYS A 183 9.10 -24.06 -0.87
C LYS A 183 10.28 -23.28 -1.47
N GLN A 184 10.23 -21.95 -1.40
CA GLN A 184 11.32 -21.00 -1.10
C GLN A 184 10.97 -19.57 -1.58
N TYR A 185 10.86 -18.65 -0.60
CA TYR A 185 11.11 -17.18 -0.56
C TYR A 185 10.97 -16.33 -1.85
N THR A 186 10.32 -15.15 -1.80
CA THR A 186 10.81 -13.93 -1.11
C THR A 186 9.70 -13.00 -0.55
N GLU A 187 9.96 -12.42 0.64
CA GLU A 187 9.49 -11.08 1.12
C GLU A 187 9.85 -10.01 0.07
N SER A 188 9.18 -8.89 -0.17
CA SER A 188 8.33 -7.94 0.54
C SER A 188 7.61 -7.11 -0.55
N ASP A 189 6.45 -6.51 -0.30
CA ASP A 189 6.28 -5.05 -0.46
C ASP A 189 4.86 -4.54 -0.11
N PHE A 190 4.82 -3.83 1.01
CA PHE A 190 4.01 -2.64 1.32
C PHE A 190 2.52 -2.58 0.96
N PRO A 191 1.61 -2.44 1.95
CA PRO A 191 0.48 -1.56 1.76
C PRO A 191 1.00 -0.12 1.70
N LEU A 192 0.76 0.54 0.56
CA LEU A 192 0.79 1.99 0.46
C LEU A 192 -0.12 2.52 1.56
N THR A 193 0.44 3.25 2.52
CA THR A 193 -0.37 4.14 3.36
C THR A 193 -1.15 5.03 2.40
N ALA A 194 -2.47 4.98 2.48
CA ALA A 194 -3.36 5.84 1.73
C ALA A 194 -3.06 7.31 2.12
N SER A 195 -2.13 7.92 1.40
CA SER A 195 -1.96 9.36 1.39
C SER A 195 -2.70 9.85 0.15
N GLU A 196 -3.69 10.69 0.39
CA GLU A 196 -4.53 11.35 -0.59
C GLU A 196 -3.75 11.87 -1.81
N SER A 197 -4.44 11.98 -2.94
CA SER A 197 -3.91 12.55 -4.19
C SER A 197 -3.14 13.85 -3.97
N ASP A 198 -1.92 13.94 -4.51
CA ASP A 198 -1.00 15.09 -4.52
C ASP A 198 -1.63 16.45 -4.92
N SER A 199 -2.78 16.44 -5.59
CA SER A 199 -3.51 17.64 -5.99
C SER A 199 -4.18 18.37 -4.81
N MET A 200 -4.52 17.67 -3.73
CA MET A 200 -5.23 18.22 -2.55
C MET A 200 -4.27 18.66 -1.44
N LYS A 201 -3.05 18.08 -1.36
CA LYS A 201 -1.96 18.54 -0.49
C LYS A 201 -1.59 20.02 -0.67
N LYS A 202 -1.94 20.61 -1.83
CA LYS A 202 -1.73 22.04 -2.11
C LYS A 202 -2.72 22.98 -1.41
N LYS A 203 -3.80 22.46 -0.79
CA LYS A 203 -4.96 23.31 -0.47
C LYS A 203 -4.86 24.10 0.85
N GLU A 204 -4.01 23.75 1.82
CA GLU A 204 -4.13 24.37 3.16
C GLU A 204 -2.85 24.92 3.83
N LEU A 205 -1.68 24.83 3.20
CA LEU A 205 -0.41 25.25 3.83
C LEU A 205 -0.18 26.78 3.92
N ARG A 206 -1.13 27.63 3.51
CA ARG A 206 -0.93 29.10 3.44
C ARG A 206 -1.29 29.86 4.72
N ASN A 207 -1.97 29.23 5.67
CA ASN A 207 -2.61 29.91 6.79
C ASN A 207 -1.95 29.67 8.16
N LEU A 208 -0.63 29.45 8.23
CA LEU A 208 0.05 29.55 9.53
C LEU A 208 -0.03 30.99 10.04
N GLU A 209 -0.48 31.16 11.28
CA GLU A 209 -0.57 32.46 11.95
C GLU A 209 0.71 32.83 12.70
N ASP A 210 1.70 31.92 12.72
CA ASP A 210 2.95 32.11 13.42
C ASP A 210 3.75 33.32 12.92
N PRO A 211 4.52 33.96 13.82
CA PRO A 211 5.41 35.05 13.42
C PRO A 211 6.46 34.55 12.43
N LYS A 212 6.84 35.45 11.51
CA LYS A 212 7.92 35.16 10.57
C LYS A 212 9.27 35.14 11.28
N VAL A 213 10.12 34.18 10.90
CA VAL A 213 11.54 34.14 11.22
C VAL A 213 12.35 34.64 10.03
N THR A 214 13.51 35.19 10.32
CA THR A 214 14.53 35.61 9.37
C THR A 214 15.40 34.42 8.93
N SER A 215 16.19 34.62 7.87
CA SER A 215 17.17 33.64 7.42
C SER A 215 18.20 33.32 8.51
N ASP A 216 18.63 34.34 9.27
CA ASP A 216 19.63 34.17 10.33
C ASP A 216 19.05 33.37 11.50
N GLU A 217 17.80 33.63 11.89
CA GLU A 217 17.10 32.84 12.90
C GLU A 217 16.88 31.38 12.44
N ALA A 218 16.66 31.15 11.14
CA ALA A 218 16.59 29.79 10.59
C ALA A 218 17.95 29.08 10.70
N VAL A 219 19.06 29.77 10.42
CA VAL A 219 20.41 29.24 10.63
C VAL A 219 20.68 28.95 12.11
N ASP A 220 20.27 29.84 13.02
CA ASP A 220 20.42 29.60 14.46
C ASP A 220 19.64 28.37 14.93
N ARG A 221 18.45 28.13 14.37
CA ARG A 221 17.69 26.90 14.63
C ARG A 221 18.38 25.66 14.08
N PHE A 222 18.91 25.72 12.87
CA PHE A 222 19.74 24.65 12.30
C PHE A 222 20.93 24.30 13.21
N LYS A 223 21.63 25.31 13.73
CA LYS A 223 22.81 25.14 14.60
C LYS A 223 22.53 24.47 15.93
N LYS A 224 21.28 24.48 16.41
CA LYS A 224 20.90 23.71 17.61
C LYS A 224 21.08 22.20 17.40
N PHE A 225 20.81 21.72 16.18
CA PHE A 225 20.93 20.30 15.82
C PHE A 225 22.31 19.96 15.25
N PHE A 226 22.95 20.93 14.59
CA PHE A 226 24.25 20.75 13.93
C PHE A 226 25.26 21.81 14.39
N PRO A 227 25.66 21.83 15.67
CA PRO A 227 26.54 22.85 16.21
C PRO A 227 27.96 22.81 15.63
N SER A 228 28.39 21.65 15.10
CA SER A 228 29.72 21.43 14.52
C SER A 228 29.89 21.95 13.10
N VAL A 229 28.81 21.98 12.30
CA VAL A 229 28.84 22.42 10.91
C VAL A 229 29.34 23.87 10.87
N SER A 230 30.37 24.21 10.10
CA SER A 230 30.83 25.60 9.97
C SER A 230 29.81 26.48 9.22
N ASN A 231 29.75 27.78 9.49
CA ASN A 231 28.93 28.71 8.71
C ASN A 231 29.36 28.79 7.23
N ASP A 232 30.64 28.56 6.94
CA ASP A 232 31.22 28.72 5.59
C ASP A 232 30.75 27.67 4.59
N ILE A 233 30.14 26.58 5.07
CA ILE A 233 29.65 25.44 4.27
C ILE A 233 28.12 25.36 4.25
N ILE A 234 27.44 26.37 4.79
CA ILE A 234 25.98 26.45 4.83
C ILE A 234 25.49 27.27 3.63
N GLY A 235 24.75 26.62 2.74
CA GLY A 235 24.01 27.32 1.68
C GLY A 235 22.57 27.54 2.13
N VAL A 236 22.12 28.80 2.23
CA VAL A 236 20.72 29.14 2.53
C VAL A 236 20.04 29.70 1.29
N GLU A 237 18.99 29.03 0.84
CA GLU A 237 18.14 29.48 -0.27
C GLU A 237 16.71 29.64 0.22
N LYS A 238 16.03 30.72 -0.18
CA LYS A 238 14.59 30.82 0.06
C LYS A 238 13.84 29.99 -0.98
N SER A 239 12.77 29.32 -0.57
CA SER A 239 11.86 28.59 -1.45
C SER A 239 11.42 29.46 -2.65
N LYS A 240 11.36 28.85 -3.84
CA LYS A 240 10.97 29.54 -5.08
C LYS A 240 9.49 29.96 -5.08
N PRO A 241 9.12 31.02 -5.83
CA PRO A 241 7.72 31.35 -6.07
C PRO A 241 6.95 30.15 -6.63
N GLY A 242 5.82 29.79 -6.01
CA GLY A 242 5.03 28.62 -6.37
C GLY A 242 5.21 27.41 -5.45
N SER A 243 6.15 27.44 -4.50
CA SER A 243 6.20 26.48 -3.39
C SER A 243 4.88 26.49 -2.61
N PRO A 244 4.34 25.32 -2.18
CA PRO A 244 3.18 25.26 -1.30
C PRO A 244 3.38 26.06 0.00
N TYR A 245 4.63 26.15 0.46
CA TYR A 245 5.01 26.81 1.70
C TYR A 245 6.30 27.65 1.55
N PRO A 246 6.40 28.87 2.12
CA PRO A 246 7.65 29.63 2.16
C PRO A 246 8.63 29.08 3.20
N PHE A 247 9.79 28.56 2.79
CA PHE A 247 10.79 28.02 3.71
C PHE A 247 12.21 28.47 3.34
N TYR A 248 13.12 28.31 4.29
CA TYR A 248 14.56 28.44 4.12
C TYR A 248 15.14 27.04 3.93
N HIS A 249 15.70 26.79 2.75
CA HIS A 249 16.41 25.57 2.40
C HIS A 249 17.87 25.71 2.80
N ILE A 250 18.31 24.95 3.79
CA ILE A 250 19.66 24.99 4.33
C ILE A 250 20.36 23.70 3.92
N ARG A 251 21.41 23.80 3.09
CA ARG A 251 22.27 22.68 2.71
C ARG A 251 23.54 22.68 3.52
N PHE A 252 24.03 21.49 3.86
CA PHE A 252 25.29 21.33 4.59
C PHE A 252 26.05 20.09 4.13
N SER A 253 27.37 20.11 4.34
CA SER A 253 28.26 18.99 4.09
C SER A 253 29.37 18.96 5.14
N GLU A 254 29.39 17.94 5.99
CA GLU A 254 30.36 17.80 7.08
C GLU A 254 30.74 16.32 7.27
N ASN A 255 32.04 16.00 7.35
CA ASN A 255 32.55 14.67 7.72
C ASN A 255 31.86 13.49 6.98
N GLN A 256 31.76 13.59 5.64
CA GLN A 256 31.08 12.62 4.76
C GLN A 256 29.55 12.55 4.92
N THR A 257 28.96 13.45 5.69
CA THR A 257 27.52 13.65 5.76
C THR A 257 27.14 14.78 4.82
N ILE A 258 26.21 14.53 3.90
CA ILE A 258 25.63 15.55 3.02
C ILE A 258 24.13 15.57 3.28
N GLY A 259 23.56 16.75 3.48
CA GLY A 259 22.14 16.83 3.77
C GLY A 259 21.54 18.20 3.53
N TYR A 260 20.24 18.26 3.77
CA TYR A 260 19.48 19.49 3.79
C TYR A 260 18.45 19.49 4.92
N ILE A 261 18.03 20.68 5.28
CA ILE A 261 16.95 20.94 6.21
C ILE A 261 16.16 22.14 5.72
N ASP A 262 14.83 21.97 5.64
CA ASP A 262 13.92 23.05 5.33
C ASP A 262 13.31 23.57 6.61
N ILE A 263 13.41 24.89 6.82
CA ILE A 263 12.84 25.57 7.99
C ILE A 263 11.77 26.54 7.54
N THR A 264 10.59 26.46 8.14
CA THR A 264 9.46 27.29 7.73
C THR A 264 9.70 28.79 7.96
N GLU A 265 9.31 29.66 7.02
CA GLU A 265 9.43 31.12 7.21
C GLU A 265 8.54 31.60 8.36
N LYS A 266 7.33 31.04 8.52
CA LYS A 266 6.52 31.29 9.72
C LYS A 266 6.77 30.19 10.76
N GLY A 267 6.96 30.58 12.02
CA GLY A 267 7.16 29.68 13.15
C GLY A 267 8.57 29.07 13.27
N GLY A 268 9.31 28.95 12.16
CA GLY A 268 10.66 28.37 12.13
C GLY A 268 10.71 26.88 12.47
N HIS A 269 9.67 26.12 12.13
CA HIS A 269 9.58 24.67 12.32
C HIS A 269 10.46 23.92 11.32
N ILE A 270 10.94 22.74 11.70
CA ILE A 270 11.68 21.85 10.79
C ILE A 270 10.67 21.20 9.86
N LEU A 271 10.51 21.72 8.65
CA LEU A 271 9.57 21.17 7.68
C LEU A 271 10.01 19.79 7.20
N SER A 272 11.26 19.70 6.79
CA SER A 272 11.85 18.50 6.25
C SER A 272 13.34 18.46 6.60
N TYR A 273 13.89 17.27 6.68
CA TYR A 273 15.32 17.07 6.84
C TYR A 273 15.73 15.75 6.22
N LEU A 274 16.88 15.72 5.56
CA LEU A 274 17.46 14.50 5.04
C LEU A 274 18.98 14.61 5.10
N ALA A 275 19.63 13.58 5.62
CA ALA A 275 21.07 13.45 5.64
C ALA A 275 21.49 12.08 5.12
N GLU A 276 22.43 12.10 4.18
CA GLU A 276 23.14 10.93 3.71
C GLU A 276 24.49 10.87 4.44
N ARG A 277 24.79 9.71 5.03
CA ARG A 277 26.03 9.44 5.78
C ARG A 277 26.41 7.96 5.68
N PRO A 278 27.68 7.61 5.95
CA PRO A 278 28.06 6.23 6.21
C PRO A 278 27.34 5.67 7.45
N PHE A 279 26.97 4.39 7.39
CA PHE A 279 26.39 3.66 8.52
C PHE A 279 27.45 2.79 9.19
N GLY A 280 27.49 2.82 10.52
CA GLY A 280 28.21 1.86 11.33
C GLY A 280 27.61 0.46 11.25
N LYS A 281 28.35 -0.52 11.77
CA LYS A 281 27.90 -1.93 11.80
C LYS A 281 27.06 -2.27 13.04
N GLU A 282 27.13 -1.45 14.07
CA GLU A 282 26.40 -1.66 15.31
C GLU A 282 24.91 -1.32 15.12
N SER A 283 24.05 -1.95 15.91
CA SER A 283 22.62 -1.63 15.96
C SER A 283 22.23 -1.46 17.41
N LEU A 284 21.76 -0.27 17.76
CA LEU A 284 21.21 0.03 19.07
C LEU A 284 19.86 -0.67 19.28
N PRO A 285 19.49 -0.99 20.53
CA PRO A 285 18.15 -1.47 20.85
C PRO A 285 17.07 -0.45 20.46
N PHE A 286 15.92 -0.95 19.99
CA PHE A 286 14.80 -0.10 19.56
C PHE A 286 14.37 0.94 20.62
N GLU A 287 14.28 0.53 21.89
CA GLU A 287 13.89 1.45 22.98
C GLU A 287 14.89 2.61 23.17
N GLU A 288 16.18 2.38 22.93
CA GLU A 288 17.17 3.45 22.98
C GLU A 288 17.00 4.42 21.80
N ILE A 289 16.72 3.88 20.61
CA ILE A 289 16.46 4.66 19.40
C ILE A 289 15.20 5.51 19.58
N LYS A 290 14.11 4.91 20.08
CA LYS A 290 12.85 5.58 20.36
C LYS A 290 13.05 6.74 21.34
N LYS A 291 13.71 6.50 22.48
CA LYS A 291 14.00 7.53 23.49
C LYS A 291 14.82 8.70 22.94
N LYS A 292 15.83 8.42 22.10
CA LYS A 292 16.64 9.48 21.46
C LYS A 292 15.83 10.26 20.41
N THR A 293 14.93 9.58 19.70
CA THR A 293 13.98 10.22 18.77
C THR A 293 13.02 11.16 19.49
N GLU A 294 12.41 10.73 20.60
CA GLU A 294 11.51 11.56 21.40
C GLU A 294 12.22 12.80 21.96
N LYS A 295 13.49 12.64 22.37
CA LYS A 295 14.33 13.78 22.78
C LYS A 295 14.56 14.77 21.63
N PHE A 296 14.88 14.27 20.44
CA PHE A 296 15.05 15.10 19.24
C PHE A 296 13.76 15.87 18.92
N LEU A 297 12.60 15.21 18.95
CA LEU A 297 11.29 15.84 18.71
C LEU A 297 11.02 16.96 19.73
N LEU A 298 11.29 16.72 21.01
CA LEU A 298 11.17 17.72 22.07
C LEU A 298 12.07 18.95 21.82
N GLU A 299 13.32 18.72 21.42
CA GLU A 299 14.28 19.78 21.07
C GLU A 299 13.89 20.55 19.80
N ALA A 300 13.19 19.88 18.88
CA ALA A 300 12.58 20.45 17.67
C ALA A 300 11.21 21.13 17.90
N ASP A 301 10.78 21.25 19.15
CA ASP A 301 9.52 21.89 19.56
C ASP A 301 8.25 21.11 19.14
N TYR A 302 8.38 19.81 18.86
CA TYR A 302 7.27 18.87 18.67
C TYR A 302 6.93 18.21 20.00
N LYS A 303 6.05 18.85 20.78
CA LYS A 303 5.80 18.50 22.19
C LYS A 303 4.55 17.68 22.43
N ASP A 304 3.57 17.78 21.56
CA ASP A 304 2.26 17.16 21.65
C ASP A 304 2.15 15.97 20.68
N VAL A 305 3.21 15.16 20.59
CA VAL A 305 3.25 13.99 19.72
C VAL A 305 3.48 12.71 20.52
N VAL A 306 2.88 11.61 20.05
CA VAL A 306 3.06 10.27 20.62
C VAL A 306 3.50 9.29 19.55
N PHE A 307 4.29 8.29 19.96
CA PHE A 307 4.72 7.22 19.07
C PHE A 307 3.52 6.38 18.61
N GLU A 308 3.45 6.08 17.32
CA GLU A 308 2.37 5.31 16.71
C GLU A 308 2.87 3.99 16.10
N GLU A 309 3.70 4.08 15.06
CA GLU A 309 4.23 2.90 14.37
C GLU A 309 5.73 2.97 14.12
N ALA A 310 6.34 1.80 13.96
CA ALA A 310 7.73 1.65 13.58
C ALA A 310 7.88 0.57 12.52
N ARG A 311 8.71 0.83 11.52
CA ARG A 311 9.16 -0.15 10.52
C ARG A 311 10.66 -0.05 10.37
N GLU A 312 11.35 -1.15 10.09
CA GLU A 312 12.80 -1.12 9.91
C GLU A 312 13.23 -1.67 8.57
N ASN A 313 14.38 -1.18 8.11
CA ASN A 313 15.18 -1.86 7.09
C ASN A 313 16.52 -2.26 7.71
N HIS A 314 17.52 -2.61 6.89
CA HIS A 314 18.82 -3.04 7.41
C HIS A 314 19.57 -1.96 8.23
N THR A 315 19.42 -0.67 7.92
CA THR A 315 20.27 0.41 8.46
C THR A 315 19.51 1.45 9.30
N ALA A 316 18.19 1.52 9.19
CA ALA A 316 17.39 2.56 9.83
C ALA A 316 16.00 2.07 10.23
N TRP A 317 15.42 2.76 11.22
CA TRP A 317 14.00 2.73 11.56
C TRP A 317 13.27 3.88 10.89
N HIS A 318 12.12 3.59 10.30
CA HIS A 318 11.07 4.55 10.01
C HIS A 318 10.12 4.58 11.21
N LEU A 319 10.00 5.73 11.86
CA LEU A 319 9.13 5.94 13.02
C LEU A 319 8.07 6.97 12.67
N VAL A 320 6.82 6.70 13.07
CA VAL A 320 5.71 7.64 12.90
C VAL A 320 5.26 8.11 14.28
N TYR A 321 5.14 9.42 14.40
CA TYR A 321 4.57 10.08 15.56
C TYR A 321 3.34 10.87 15.13
N VAL A 322 2.31 10.89 15.97
CA VAL A 322 1.03 11.56 15.67
C VAL A 322 0.75 12.61 16.72
N ARG A 323 0.15 13.74 16.33
CA ARG A 323 -0.29 14.77 17.29
C ARG A 323 -1.34 14.20 18.24
N VAL A 324 -1.32 14.63 19.50
CA VAL A 324 -2.40 14.43 20.46
C VAL A 324 -3.12 15.75 20.71
N GLU A 325 -4.42 15.75 20.43
CA GLU A 325 -5.31 16.86 20.75
C GLU A 325 -5.67 16.78 22.25
N PRO A 326 -5.41 17.84 23.04
CA PRO A 326 -5.49 17.78 24.50
C PRO A 326 -6.91 17.78 25.08
N GLU A 327 -7.93 18.26 24.36
CA GLU A 327 -9.30 18.31 24.87
C GLU A 327 -9.88 16.91 25.10
N TYR A 328 -9.62 15.97 24.17
CA TYR A 328 -10.10 14.60 24.25
C TYR A 328 -9.01 13.56 24.50
N ASP A 329 -7.74 13.98 24.62
CA ASP A 329 -6.56 13.09 24.61
C ASP A 329 -6.57 12.19 23.35
N ALA A 330 -6.93 12.81 22.21
CA ALA A 330 -7.22 12.10 20.97
C ALA A 330 -6.06 12.23 19.97
N LYS A 331 -5.63 11.11 19.40
CA LYS A 331 -4.61 11.12 18.33
C LYS A 331 -5.18 11.74 17.06
N VAL A 332 -4.41 12.55 16.34
CA VAL A 332 -4.82 13.14 15.06
C VAL A 332 -4.02 12.47 13.96
N PHE A 333 -4.61 11.48 13.28
CA PHE A 333 -3.89 10.65 12.30
C PHE A 333 -3.54 11.39 11.00
N SER A 334 -4.06 12.59 10.80
CA SER A 334 -3.68 13.48 9.69
C SER A 334 -2.56 14.47 10.08
N ASP A 335 -2.19 14.56 11.37
CA ASP A 335 -1.11 15.40 11.88
C ASP A 335 0.09 14.52 12.27
N VAL A 336 0.77 13.97 11.27
CA VAL A 336 1.86 13.01 11.48
C VAL A 336 3.24 13.61 11.22
N ILE A 337 4.23 13.05 11.91
CA ILE A 337 5.66 13.27 11.68
C ILE A 337 6.29 11.93 11.32
N HIS A 338 6.90 11.87 10.14
CA HIS A 338 7.69 10.74 9.68
C HIS A 338 9.15 10.97 9.98
N LEU A 339 9.80 10.02 10.66
CA LEU A 339 11.22 10.09 11.00
C LEU A 339 11.95 8.87 10.43
N LYS A 340 13.16 9.10 9.95
CA LYS A 340 14.12 8.05 9.63
C LYS A 340 15.30 8.17 10.58
N VAL A 341 15.57 7.11 11.33
CA VAL A 341 16.54 7.12 12.44
C VAL A 341 17.53 5.97 12.27
N ALA A 342 18.82 6.30 12.24
CA ALA A 342 19.88 5.33 11.99
C ALA A 342 20.04 4.35 13.16
N LYS A 343 20.22 3.06 12.86
CA LYS A 343 20.36 2.03 13.90
C LYS A 343 21.68 2.09 14.66
N ASP A 344 22.74 2.58 14.01
CA ASP A 344 24.10 2.58 14.55
C ASP A 344 24.32 3.58 15.69
N ASN A 345 23.67 4.74 15.63
CA ASN A 345 23.85 5.77 16.65
C ASN A 345 22.55 6.47 17.08
N ALA A 346 21.39 6.05 16.55
CA ALA A 346 20.09 6.68 16.75
C ALA A 346 20.02 8.16 16.29
N GLY A 347 20.90 8.56 15.37
CA GLY A 347 20.84 9.86 14.74
C GLY A 347 19.64 9.92 13.79
N VAL A 348 18.85 10.99 13.88
CA VAL A 348 17.85 11.29 12.86
C VAL A 348 18.59 11.60 11.56
N ILE A 349 18.20 10.90 10.50
CA ILE A 349 18.74 11.04 9.13
C ILE A 349 17.66 11.44 8.13
N GLY A 350 16.39 11.44 8.55
CA GLY A 350 15.27 11.91 7.77
C GLY A 350 14.13 12.40 8.66
N LEU A 351 13.44 13.46 8.25
CA LEU A 351 12.21 13.95 8.87
C LEU A 351 11.31 14.55 7.79
N ASP A 352 10.02 14.26 7.87
CA ASP A 352 8.95 15.00 7.20
C ASP A 352 7.88 15.32 8.26
N ALA A 353 7.70 16.62 8.53
CA ALA A 353 6.70 17.13 9.45
C ALA A 353 5.67 18.02 8.73
N SER A 354 5.56 17.91 7.40
CA SER A 354 4.68 18.77 6.61
C SER A 354 3.21 18.63 7.00
N GLU A 355 2.75 17.41 7.29
CA GLU A 355 1.38 17.11 7.73
C GLU A 355 1.14 17.63 9.15
N TYR A 356 2.02 17.32 10.10
CA TYR A 356 1.95 17.89 11.45
C TYR A 356 1.94 19.43 11.48
N ILE A 357 2.77 20.09 10.67
CA ILE A 357 2.86 21.57 10.62
C ILE A 357 1.60 22.16 9.99
N ARG A 358 0.99 21.48 9.00
CA ARG A 358 -0.29 21.91 8.42
C ARG A 358 -1.34 22.10 9.51
N LYS A 359 -1.33 21.19 10.50
CA LYS A 359 -2.23 21.13 11.64
C LYS A 359 -3.69 21.16 11.22
N GLU A 360 -4.32 20.02 11.27
CA GLU A 360 -5.74 19.89 10.99
C GLU A 360 -6.61 20.68 11.97
N ASN A 361 -7.71 21.22 11.44
CA ASN A 361 -8.71 21.90 12.25
C ASN A 361 -9.65 20.88 12.90
N THR A 362 -9.31 20.46 14.12
CA THR A 362 -10.16 19.59 14.92
C THR A 362 -11.31 20.38 15.55
N LYS A 363 -12.52 19.81 15.52
CA LYS A 363 -13.72 20.41 16.11
C LYS A 363 -14.23 19.53 17.24
N LYS A 364 -14.75 20.18 18.28
CA LYS A 364 -15.50 19.49 19.33
C LYS A 364 -16.66 18.71 18.71
N GLN A 365 -16.87 17.51 19.21
CA GLN A 365 -17.88 16.59 18.72
C GLN A 365 -18.51 15.86 19.91
N GLU A 366 -19.82 15.60 19.84
CA GLU A 366 -20.52 14.84 20.87
C GLU A 366 -20.06 13.38 20.84
N ILE A 367 -19.74 12.82 22.01
CA ILE A 367 -19.44 11.39 22.15
C ILE A 367 -20.70 10.65 22.58
N LYS A 368 -21.40 10.05 21.61
CA LYS A 368 -22.54 9.19 21.87
C LYS A 368 -22.07 7.85 22.41
N LYS A 369 -22.84 7.30 23.34
CA LYS A 369 -22.58 5.98 23.89
C LYS A 369 -22.95 4.91 22.86
N VAL A 370 -21.96 4.16 22.39
CA VAL A 370 -22.15 3.00 21.51
C VAL A 370 -22.22 1.71 22.34
N ASP A 371 -23.22 0.86 22.10
CA ASP A 371 -23.24 -0.50 22.65
C ASP A 371 -22.44 -1.44 21.75
N TRP A 372 -21.16 -1.62 22.08
CA TRP A 372 -20.26 -2.46 21.31
C TRP A 372 -20.70 -3.93 21.21
N LYS A 373 -21.55 -4.41 22.12
CA LYS A 373 -22.06 -5.79 22.08
C LYS A 373 -23.14 -5.97 21.02
N SER A 374 -23.94 -4.95 20.74
CA SER A 374 -24.88 -4.98 19.63
C SER A 374 -24.19 -4.66 18.32
N PHE A 375 -23.21 -3.75 18.34
CA PHE A 375 -22.49 -3.29 17.16
C PHE A 375 -21.64 -4.38 16.49
N PHE A 376 -20.82 -5.09 17.26
CA PHE A 376 -19.94 -6.15 16.75
C PHE A 376 -20.56 -7.54 16.86
N HIS A 377 -20.19 -8.42 15.94
CA HIS A 377 -20.55 -9.83 16.02
C HIS A 377 -19.92 -10.51 17.25
N SER A 378 -20.58 -11.55 17.77
CA SER A 378 -20.28 -12.16 19.06
C SER A 378 -18.87 -12.78 19.20
N ASN A 379 -18.21 -13.06 18.08
CA ASN A 379 -16.83 -13.57 17.98
C ASN A 379 -15.77 -12.46 18.03
N VAL A 380 -16.15 -11.20 17.84
CA VAL A 380 -15.24 -10.06 17.87
C VAL A 380 -14.92 -9.69 19.32
N LYS A 381 -13.64 -9.48 19.60
CA LYS A 381 -13.15 -9.01 20.90
C LYS A 381 -12.49 -7.64 20.74
N ILE A 382 -12.93 -6.68 21.54
CA ILE A 382 -12.28 -5.36 21.61
C ILE A 382 -11.06 -5.48 22.52
N MET A 383 -9.89 -5.19 21.95
CA MET A 383 -8.61 -5.18 22.66
C MET A 383 -8.26 -3.78 23.17
N LYS A 384 -8.61 -2.75 22.39
CA LYS A 384 -8.32 -1.35 22.71
C LYS A 384 -9.43 -0.45 22.18
N ASN A 385 -9.74 0.62 22.92
CA ASN A 385 -10.65 1.69 22.49
C ASN A 385 -10.00 3.02 22.87
N GLU A 386 -9.54 3.76 21.87
CA GLU A 386 -8.98 5.10 22.02
C GLU A 386 -9.84 6.11 21.26
N LEU A 387 -9.67 7.39 21.56
CA LEU A 387 -10.21 8.45 20.71
C LEU A 387 -9.16 8.90 19.71
N ALA A 388 -9.60 9.16 18.48
CA ALA A 388 -8.74 9.72 17.45
C ALA A 388 -9.56 10.59 16.48
N TYR A 389 -8.94 11.65 15.98
CA TYR A 389 -9.42 12.34 14.79
C TYR A 389 -8.94 11.59 13.56
N VAL A 390 -9.90 11.20 12.73
CA VAL A 390 -9.68 10.51 11.46
C VAL A 390 -10.50 11.22 10.40
N GLU A 391 -9.92 11.34 9.22
CA GLU A 391 -10.59 11.90 8.08
C GLU A 391 -11.66 10.95 7.51
N ASN A 392 -12.86 11.46 7.25
CA ASN A 392 -13.92 10.70 6.58
C ASN A 392 -13.83 10.79 5.05
N ASP A 393 -14.70 10.07 4.33
CA ASP A 393 -14.74 10.09 2.85
C ASP A 393 -15.04 11.49 2.24
N ARG A 394 -15.45 12.47 3.07
CA ARG A 394 -15.70 13.87 2.69
C ARG A 394 -14.52 14.79 3.01
N LEU A 395 -13.42 14.23 3.47
CA LEU A 395 -12.20 14.95 3.87
C LEU A 395 -12.43 15.85 5.09
N GLU A 396 -13.35 15.44 5.97
CA GLU A 396 -13.62 16.13 7.23
C GLU A 396 -12.98 15.35 8.38
N GLN A 397 -12.27 16.07 9.26
CA GLN A 397 -11.70 15.50 10.48
C GLN A 397 -12.81 15.25 11.50
N ARG A 398 -12.99 13.98 11.86
CA ARG A 398 -14.07 13.53 12.74
C ARG A 398 -13.49 12.87 13.99
N LEU A 399 -13.98 13.28 15.16
CA LEU A 399 -13.63 12.60 16.41
C LEU A 399 -14.25 11.21 16.39
N SER A 400 -13.43 10.19 16.56
CA SER A 400 -13.81 8.80 16.32
C SER A 400 -13.29 7.88 17.44
N HIS A 401 -14.03 6.82 17.71
CA HIS A 401 -13.51 5.66 18.42
C HIS A 401 -12.56 4.90 17.50
N TYR A 402 -11.29 4.80 17.89
CA TYR A 402 -10.28 3.96 17.25
C TYR A 402 -10.19 2.64 18.01
N LEU A 403 -10.85 1.61 17.48
CA LEU A 403 -10.99 0.32 18.14
C LEU A 403 -10.00 -0.68 17.53
N THR A 404 -9.13 -1.25 18.36
CA THR A 404 -8.39 -2.45 17.96
C THR A 404 -9.22 -3.66 18.35
N VAL A 405 -9.66 -4.44 17.37
CA VAL A 405 -10.49 -5.63 17.57
C VAL A 405 -9.82 -6.87 17.00
N THR A 406 -10.15 -8.03 17.55
CA THR A 406 -9.71 -9.33 17.02
C THR A 406 -10.90 -10.21 16.69
N ASN A 407 -10.80 -10.96 15.61
CA ASN A 407 -11.81 -11.94 15.20
C ASN A 407 -11.15 -13.30 14.88
N GLU A 408 -11.82 -14.40 15.20
CA GLU A 408 -11.35 -15.74 14.81
C GLU A 408 -11.84 -16.07 13.40
N GLU A 409 -10.90 -16.31 12.50
CA GLU A 409 -11.09 -16.52 11.08
C GLU A 409 -10.35 -17.78 10.66
N ASN A 410 -11.09 -18.85 10.35
CA ASN A 410 -10.53 -20.10 9.81
C ASN A 410 -9.37 -20.66 10.67
N GLY A 411 -9.46 -20.55 12.00
CA GLY A 411 -8.43 -21.03 12.94
C GLY A 411 -7.24 -20.08 13.11
N LYS A 412 -7.31 -18.86 12.56
CA LYS A 412 -6.35 -17.77 12.78
C LYS A 412 -7.05 -16.60 13.48
N ILE A 413 -6.28 -15.75 14.15
CA ILE A 413 -6.80 -14.51 14.73
C ILE A 413 -6.48 -13.36 13.78
N GLY A 414 -7.50 -12.75 13.19
CA GLY A 414 -7.39 -11.50 12.46
C GLY A 414 -7.44 -10.32 13.44
N THR A 415 -6.59 -9.32 13.24
CA THR A 415 -6.61 -8.07 14.02
C THR A 415 -6.99 -6.92 13.12
N TYR A 416 -7.90 -6.05 13.59
CA TYR A 416 -8.45 -4.95 12.81
C TYR A 416 -8.46 -3.66 13.61
N ALA A 417 -8.23 -2.54 12.92
CA ALA A 417 -8.61 -1.22 13.37
C ALA A 417 -10.00 -0.89 12.81
N VAL A 418 -10.96 -0.59 13.69
CA VAL A 418 -12.31 -0.16 13.33
C VAL A 418 -12.49 1.26 13.84
N ILE A 419 -12.69 2.21 12.92
CA ILE A 419 -12.84 3.63 13.22
C ILE A 419 -14.32 4.00 13.10
N VAL A 420 -14.91 4.43 14.21
CA VAL A 420 -16.34 4.74 14.32
C VAL A 420 -16.53 6.19 14.76
N ASP A 421 -17.27 6.98 13.99
CA ASP A 421 -17.56 8.37 14.32
C ASP A 421 -18.31 8.48 15.66
N THR A 422 -17.83 9.34 16.55
CA THR A 422 -18.38 9.46 17.92
C THR A 422 -19.78 10.07 17.98
N GLU A 423 -20.20 10.83 16.96
CA GLU A 423 -21.49 11.54 16.92
C GLU A 423 -22.53 10.79 16.08
N THR A 424 -22.14 10.19 14.96
CA THR A 424 -23.06 9.49 14.05
C THR A 424 -23.08 7.98 14.26
N SER A 425 -22.07 7.40 14.94
CA SER A 425 -21.84 5.95 15.02
C SER A 425 -21.57 5.28 13.66
N GLU A 426 -21.28 6.07 12.63
CA GLU A 426 -20.91 5.59 11.29
C GLU A 426 -19.50 4.96 11.32
N VAL A 427 -19.32 3.84 10.64
CA VAL A 427 -17.98 3.25 10.42
C VAL A 427 -17.27 4.05 9.33
N ILE A 428 -16.32 4.89 9.75
CA ILE A 428 -15.49 5.68 8.83
C ILE A 428 -14.56 4.77 8.03
N LYS A 429 -13.89 3.85 8.73
CA LYS A 429 -12.88 2.99 8.13
C LYS A 429 -12.72 1.70 8.92
N THR A 430 -12.40 0.62 8.21
CA THR A 430 -11.98 -0.65 8.78
C THR A 430 -10.73 -1.12 8.07
N GLU A 431 -9.67 -1.39 8.82
CA GLU A 431 -8.37 -1.81 8.31
C GLU A 431 -7.90 -3.06 9.02
N LYS A 432 -7.24 -3.96 8.29
CA LYS A 432 -6.56 -5.11 8.87
C LYS A 432 -5.15 -4.67 9.30
N LEU A 433 -4.74 -5.02 10.51
CA LEU A 433 -3.46 -4.64 11.11
C LEU A 433 -2.39 -5.73 10.96
#